data_AF-A0A2N9ARE5-F1
#
_entry.id   AF-A0A2N9ARE5-F1
#
_cell.length_a   1.000
_cell.length_b   1.000
_cell.length_c   1.000
_cell.angle_alpha   90.00
_cell.angle_beta   90.00
_cell.angle_gamma   90.00
#
_symmetry.space_group_name_H-M   'P 1'
#
loop_
_entity.id
_entity.type
_entity.pdbx_description
1 polymer ?
#
loop_
_entity_poly.entity_id
_entity_poly.type
_entity_poly.pdbx_seq_one_letter_code
_entity_poly.pdbx_strand_id
1 'polypeptide(L)'
;MSVSIDLDGTGKATIATGVGFLDHMLELFARHGLFDVTIKVEGDLHVDQHHTTEDTGIALGQAVAQALGDKRGIARYADIHLPMDETLSRIAIDISGRPFLVFRTSFRVEKIGQFDTELVREFFQAFAMNAGITLHVETLYGENAHHIAESVFKGLARSLRKAVAIDPREDGRVPLHQGIALRPFEEERGCGPTRCTFPRARFGVTRGRWNRRISCATASRGAPSPSRCCGSCATASGSPRSSCWWGSSPLHWRGGRSASRPSLRWSSQCW
;
A
#
# COMPACT_ATOMS: atom_id res chain seq x y z
N MET A 1 -0.90 -0.07 19.73
CA MET A 1 -1.88 0.61 18.84
C MET A 1 -2.82 -0.43 18.22
N SER A 2 -3.99 0.00 17.73
CA SER A 2 -4.93 -0.84 16.99
C SER A 2 -5.44 -0.12 15.75
N VAL A 3 -5.39 -0.79 14.58
CA VAL A 3 -5.89 -0.24 13.31
C VAL A 3 -6.79 -1.25 12.61
N SER A 4 -7.95 -0.82 12.14
CA SER A 4 -8.81 -1.62 11.26
C SER A 4 -9.35 -0.78 10.12
N ILE A 5 -9.47 -1.39 8.95
CA ILE A 5 -10.05 -0.76 7.77
C ILE A 5 -10.98 -1.73 7.04
N ASP A 6 -12.08 -1.18 6.53
CA ASP A 6 -12.99 -1.81 5.58
C ASP A 6 -12.95 -1.01 4.27
N LEU A 7 -12.32 -1.58 3.24
CA LEU A 7 -12.18 -0.93 1.93
C LEU A 7 -13.51 -0.78 1.20
N ASP A 8 -14.54 -1.54 1.58
CA ASP A 8 -15.89 -1.48 1.04
C ASP A 8 -16.86 -0.83 2.05
N GLY A 9 -16.35 0.09 2.87
CA GLY A 9 -17.11 0.76 3.92
C GLY A 9 -18.12 1.80 3.41
N THR A 10 -18.42 2.73 4.31
CA THR A 10 -19.34 3.86 4.12
C THR A 10 -18.71 5.22 4.44
N GLY A 11 -17.46 5.23 4.91
CA GLY A 11 -16.75 6.44 5.30
C GLY A 11 -16.83 6.74 6.80
N LYS A 12 -17.17 5.76 7.64
CA LYS A 12 -17.19 5.93 9.10
C LYS A 12 -15.77 5.98 9.65
N ALA A 13 -15.50 6.91 10.56
CA ALA A 13 -14.19 7.06 11.16
C ALA A 13 -14.29 7.06 12.70
N THR A 14 -13.35 6.39 13.35
CA THR A 14 -13.10 6.50 14.79
C THR A 14 -11.59 6.58 14.97
N ILE A 15 -11.07 7.80 15.03
CA ILE A 15 -9.64 8.08 15.01
C ILE A 15 -9.26 8.70 16.35
N ALA A 16 -8.23 8.15 16.99
CA ALA A 16 -7.63 8.69 18.19
C ALA A 16 -6.13 8.39 18.18
N THR A 17 -5.35 9.24 17.51
CA THR A 17 -3.88 9.17 17.52
C THR A 17 -3.26 10.00 18.64
N GLY A 18 -4.02 10.94 19.19
CA GLY A 18 -3.53 11.97 20.11
C GLY A 18 -2.94 13.20 19.39
N VAL A 19 -2.86 13.17 18.06
CA VAL A 19 -2.39 14.27 17.21
C VAL A 19 -3.56 14.83 16.42
N GLY A 20 -4.14 15.95 16.88
CA GLY A 20 -5.42 16.45 16.37
C GLY A 20 -5.46 16.74 14.86
N PHE A 21 -4.36 17.24 14.27
CA PHE A 21 -4.31 17.47 12.83
C PHE A 21 -4.24 16.15 12.03
N LEU A 22 -3.48 15.16 12.51
CA LEU A 22 -3.43 13.83 11.90
C LEU A 22 -4.79 13.12 12.00
N ASP A 23 -5.45 13.23 13.17
CA ASP A 23 -6.81 12.71 13.36
C ASP A 23 -7.76 13.27 12.29
N HIS A 24 -7.74 14.59 12.10
CA HIS A 24 -8.53 15.26 11.07
C HIS A 24 -8.21 14.76 9.64
N MET A 25 -6.92 14.61 9.30
CA MET A 25 -6.51 14.10 7.99
C MET A 25 -6.99 12.65 7.74
N LEU A 26 -6.98 11.81 8.76
CA LEU A 26 -7.42 10.41 8.68
C LEU A 26 -8.95 10.28 8.62
N GLU A 27 -9.68 11.16 9.28
CA GLU A 27 -11.14 11.27 9.13
C GLU A 27 -11.53 11.63 7.69
N LEU A 28 -10.81 12.60 7.09
CA LEU A 28 -10.99 12.97 5.70
C LEU A 28 -10.63 11.82 4.75
N PHE A 29 -9.56 11.07 5.06
CA PHE A 29 -9.19 9.88 4.32
C PHE A 29 -10.32 8.84 4.32
N ALA A 30 -10.88 8.52 5.49
CA ALA A 30 -12.00 7.60 5.61
C ALA A 30 -13.23 8.11 4.82
N ARG A 31 -13.61 9.37 5.04
CA ARG A 31 -14.81 9.98 4.44
C ARG A 31 -14.75 10.04 2.91
N HIS A 32 -13.62 10.45 2.34
CA HIS A 32 -13.50 10.60 0.89
C HIS A 32 -13.17 9.28 0.17
N GLY A 33 -12.59 8.32 0.88
CA GLY A 33 -12.38 6.96 0.40
C GLY A 33 -13.64 6.08 0.50
N LEU A 34 -14.62 6.48 1.30
CA LEU A 34 -15.71 5.62 1.78
C LEU A 34 -15.20 4.36 2.50
N PHE A 35 -14.10 4.52 3.24
CA PHE A 35 -13.54 3.45 4.05
C PHE A 35 -14.08 3.56 5.47
N ASP A 36 -14.47 2.44 6.07
CA ASP A 36 -14.73 2.44 7.52
C ASP A 36 -13.40 2.20 8.23
N VAL A 37 -12.93 3.19 9.00
CA VAL A 37 -11.59 3.20 9.61
C VAL A 37 -11.71 3.35 11.13
N THR A 38 -10.95 2.54 11.86
CA THR A 38 -10.75 2.71 13.30
C THR A 38 -9.27 2.69 13.59
N ILE A 39 -8.76 3.74 14.25
CA ILE A 39 -7.36 3.91 14.61
C ILE A 39 -7.32 4.37 16.08
N LYS A 40 -6.57 3.64 16.91
CA LYS A 40 -6.25 4.05 18.28
C LYS A 40 -4.76 3.87 18.54
N VAL A 41 -4.10 4.95 18.92
CA VAL A 41 -2.66 4.99 19.18
C VAL A 41 -2.41 5.60 20.54
N GLU A 42 -1.49 5.01 21.29
CA GLU A 42 -0.90 5.60 22.48
C GLU A 42 0.57 5.80 22.14
N GLY A 43 0.92 7.03 21.76
CA GLY A 43 2.26 7.40 21.32
C GLY A 43 3.02 8.22 22.35
N ASP A 44 4.31 8.41 22.11
CA ASP A 44 5.25 9.15 22.94
C ASP A 44 5.26 10.66 22.63
N LEU A 45 4.08 11.29 22.62
CA LEU A 45 3.86 12.70 22.26
C LEU A 45 4.60 13.74 23.13
N HIS A 46 5.24 13.30 24.22
CA HIS A 46 6.10 14.13 25.05
C HIS A 46 7.50 14.34 24.44
N VAL A 47 7.90 13.49 23.50
CA VAL A 47 9.12 13.64 22.69
C VAL A 47 8.78 14.53 21.50
N ASP A 48 7.99 14.01 20.56
CA ASP A 48 7.43 14.70 19.41
C ASP A 48 6.26 13.88 18.81
N GLN A 49 5.78 14.27 17.62
CA GLN A 49 4.69 13.59 16.91
C GLN A 49 5.20 12.59 15.84
N HIS A 50 6.51 12.43 15.69
CA HIS A 50 7.13 11.70 14.58
C HIS A 50 6.80 10.23 14.63
N HIS A 51 7.16 9.54 15.73
CA HIS A 51 6.89 8.10 15.88
C HIS A 51 5.40 7.80 15.78
N THR A 52 4.55 8.62 16.42
CA THR A 52 3.10 8.44 16.37
C THR A 52 2.56 8.53 14.94
N THR A 53 3.07 9.49 14.15
CA THR A 53 2.62 9.69 12.76
C THR A 53 3.14 8.60 11.84
N GLU A 54 4.42 8.25 11.95
CA GLU A 54 5.05 7.19 11.17
C GLU A 54 4.39 5.82 11.44
N ASP A 55 4.28 5.42 12.72
CA ASP A 55 3.68 4.15 13.12
C ASP A 55 2.21 4.04 12.68
N THR A 56 1.47 5.15 12.72
CA THR A 56 0.10 5.20 12.18
C THR A 56 0.09 4.93 10.68
N GLY A 57 1.03 5.54 9.92
CA GLY A 57 1.21 5.28 8.49
C GLY A 57 1.58 3.83 8.20
N ILE A 58 2.50 3.24 8.96
CA ILE A 58 2.91 1.83 8.86
C ILE A 58 1.70 0.92 9.07
N ALA A 59 0.98 1.08 10.18
CA ALA A 59 -0.13 0.22 10.55
C ALA A 59 -1.30 0.29 9.56
N LEU A 60 -1.63 1.51 9.12
CA LEU A 60 -2.68 1.71 8.13
C LEU A 60 -2.29 1.12 6.78
N GLY A 61 -1.04 1.28 6.36
CA GLY A 61 -0.51 0.67 5.15
C GLY A 61 -0.60 -0.86 5.20
N GLN A 62 -0.17 -1.48 6.30
CA GLN A 62 -0.27 -2.93 6.51
C GLN A 62 -1.74 -3.40 6.49
N ALA A 63 -2.65 -2.66 7.13
CA ALA A 63 -4.07 -3.00 7.13
C ALA A 63 -4.69 -2.93 5.72
N VAL A 64 -4.30 -1.92 4.91
CA VAL A 64 -4.70 -1.83 3.49
C VAL A 64 -4.14 -3.01 2.69
N ALA A 65 -2.85 -3.33 2.83
CA ALA A 65 -2.24 -4.46 2.12
C ALA A 65 -2.94 -5.78 2.43
N GLN A 66 -3.26 -6.02 3.70
CA GLN A 66 -4.01 -7.19 4.13
C GLN A 66 -5.42 -7.18 3.51
N ALA A 67 -6.13 -6.04 3.57
CA ALA A 67 -7.49 -5.93 3.07
C ALA A 67 -7.59 -6.16 1.56
N LEU A 68 -6.55 -5.80 0.79
CA LEU A 68 -6.47 -6.03 -0.65
C LEU A 68 -6.37 -7.51 -1.03
N GLY A 69 -5.92 -8.39 -0.14
CA GLY A 69 -5.79 -9.82 -0.39
C GLY A 69 -4.98 -10.13 -1.66
N ASP A 70 -5.58 -10.91 -2.56
CA ASP A 70 -4.96 -11.35 -3.81
C ASP A 70 -5.04 -10.33 -4.97
N LYS A 71 -5.64 -9.15 -4.72
CA LYS A 71 -5.75 -8.03 -5.67
C LYS A 71 -6.50 -8.39 -6.96
N ARG A 72 -7.38 -9.40 -6.91
CA ARG A 72 -8.12 -9.85 -8.09
C ARG A 72 -9.27 -8.93 -8.45
N GLY A 73 -9.39 -8.63 -9.73
CA GLY A 73 -10.50 -7.89 -10.31
C GLY A 73 -10.56 -6.41 -9.92
N ILE A 74 -9.56 -5.87 -9.22
CA ILE A 74 -9.49 -4.44 -8.90
C ILE A 74 -9.03 -3.64 -10.13
N ALA A 75 -9.40 -2.36 -10.20
CA ALA A 75 -8.93 -1.44 -11.23
C ALA A 75 -7.40 -1.25 -11.22
N ARG A 76 -6.76 -1.44 -10.05
CA ARG A 76 -5.31 -1.38 -9.77
C ARG A 76 -4.70 0.01 -9.90
N TYR A 77 -5.00 0.71 -10.97
CA TYR A 77 -4.51 2.04 -11.27
C TYR A 77 -5.60 3.08 -11.06
N ALA A 78 -5.21 4.23 -10.53
CA ALA A 78 -6.05 5.40 -10.53
C ALA A 78 -5.22 6.67 -10.42
N ASP A 79 -5.80 7.76 -10.89
CA ASP A 79 -5.31 9.11 -10.62
C ASP A 79 -6.46 10.07 -10.32
N ILE A 80 -6.08 11.20 -9.73
CA ILE A 80 -6.98 12.31 -9.49
C ILE A 80 -6.20 13.62 -9.41
N HIS A 81 -6.80 14.68 -9.95
CA HIS A 81 -6.48 16.06 -9.60
C HIS A 81 -7.52 16.53 -8.59
N LEU A 82 -7.07 16.99 -7.44
CA LEU A 82 -7.95 17.38 -6.35
C LEU A 82 -7.66 18.82 -5.91
N PRO A 83 -8.65 19.72 -6.02
CA PRO A 83 -8.52 21.08 -5.52
C PRO A 83 -8.89 21.17 -4.04
N MET A 84 -8.30 22.17 -3.37
CA MET A 84 -8.70 22.71 -2.07
C MET A 84 -8.47 24.23 -2.13
N ASP A 85 -9.54 25.00 -2.32
CA ASP A 85 -9.48 26.44 -2.56
C ASP A 85 -8.42 26.83 -3.61
N GLU A 86 -7.35 27.53 -3.22
CA GLU A 86 -6.26 27.96 -4.11
C GLU A 86 -5.27 26.84 -4.47
N THR A 87 -5.35 25.71 -3.78
CA THR A 87 -4.44 24.57 -3.93
C THR A 87 -4.97 23.57 -4.96
N LEU A 88 -4.08 22.99 -5.76
CA LEU A 88 -4.35 21.83 -6.61
C LEU A 88 -3.25 20.77 -6.47
N SER A 89 -3.63 19.55 -6.09
CA SER A 89 -2.70 18.41 -6.04
C SER A 89 -3.10 17.30 -7.00
N ARG A 90 -2.10 16.60 -7.53
CA ARG A 90 -2.23 15.40 -8.35
C ARG A 90 -1.74 14.20 -7.57
N ILE A 91 -2.58 13.16 -7.51
CA ILE A 91 -2.25 11.89 -6.87
C ILE A 91 -2.44 10.79 -7.91
N ALA A 92 -1.44 9.93 -8.07
CA ALA A 92 -1.51 8.73 -8.90
C ALA A 92 -1.03 7.50 -8.13
N ILE A 93 -1.76 6.40 -8.27
CA ILE A 93 -1.53 5.16 -7.51
C ILE A 93 -1.51 3.94 -8.46
N ASP A 94 -0.58 3.03 -8.20
CA ASP A 94 -0.55 1.66 -8.74
C ASP A 94 -0.48 0.68 -7.56
N ILE A 95 -1.50 -0.17 -7.42
CA ILE A 95 -1.52 -1.29 -6.46
C ILE A 95 -0.64 -2.41 -7.00
N SER A 96 0.67 -2.13 -7.01
CA SER A 96 1.69 -2.88 -7.75
C SER A 96 2.27 -4.05 -6.98
N GLY A 97 2.21 -4.03 -5.64
CA GLY A 97 3.09 -4.84 -4.79
C GLY A 97 4.54 -4.35 -4.75
N ARG A 98 4.84 -3.19 -5.35
CA ARG A 98 6.17 -2.56 -5.37
C ARG A 98 6.12 -1.26 -4.57
N PRO A 99 6.62 -1.26 -3.33
CA PRO A 99 6.60 -0.07 -2.49
C PRO A 99 7.48 1.03 -3.08
N PHE A 100 6.88 2.19 -3.40
CA PHE A 100 7.60 3.34 -3.90
C PHE A 100 6.81 4.63 -3.68
N LEU A 101 7.48 5.71 -3.28
CA LEU A 101 6.86 7.03 -3.12
C LEU A 101 7.63 8.08 -3.94
N VAL A 102 6.90 8.85 -4.74
CA VAL A 102 7.34 10.15 -5.24
C VAL A 102 6.51 11.23 -4.56
N PHE A 103 7.15 12.08 -3.77
CA PHE A 103 6.49 13.16 -3.05
C PHE A 103 7.07 14.51 -3.47
N ARG A 104 6.35 15.20 -4.37
CA ARG A 104 6.65 16.53 -4.92
C ARG A 104 5.67 17.56 -4.38
N THR A 105 5.63 17.65 -3.06
CA THR A 105 4.85 18.66 -2.34
C THR A 105 5.78 19.28 -1.32
N SER A 106 5.75 20.61 -1.22
CA SER A 106 6.51 21.38 -0.25
C SER A 106 5.56 22.24 0.57
N PHE A 107 5.95 22.51 1.82
CA PHE A 107 5.25 23.39 2.72
C PHE A 107 6.13 24.61 2.99
N ARG A 108 5.53 25.80 2.98
CA ARG A 108 6.26 27.06 3.22
C ARG A 108 6.33 27.47 4.70
N VAL A 109 5.68 26.69 5.56
CA VAL A 109 5.65 26.86 7.02
C VAL A 109 6.04 25.55 7.65
N GLU A 110 6.68 25.61 8.81
CA GLU A 110 7.14 24.42 9.52
C GLU A 110 5.97 23.66 10.15
N LYS A 111 4.93 24.37 10.61
CA LYS A 111 3.81 23.81 11.37
C LYS A 111 2.43 24.21 10.85
N ILE A 112 1.46 23.30 11.00
CA ILE A 112 0.02 23.57 10.90
C ILE A 112 -0.58 23.35 12.29
N GLY A 113 -0.86 24.46 13.00
CA GLY A 113 -1.20 24.38 14.42
C GLY A 113 -0.04 23.83 15.24
N GLN A 114 -0.19 22.63 15.78
CA GLN A 114 0.87 21.92 16.53
C GLN A 114 1.52 20.78 15.72
N PHE A 115 1.16 20.61 14.45
CA PHE A 115 1.63 19.51 13.62
C PHE A 115 2.76 19.93 12.69
N ASP A 116 3.88 19.21 12.74
CA ASP A 116 5.04 19.46 11.87
C ASP A 116 4.73 19.02 10.43
N THR A 117 4.88 19.94 9.48
CA THR A 117 4.51 19.72 8.08
C THR A 117 5.36 18.65 7.39
N GLU A 118 6.59 18.42 7.86
CA GLU A 118 7.44 17.33 7.37
C GLU A 118 6.79 15.96 7.58
N LEU A 119 6.00 15.80 8.65
CA LEU A 119 5.36 14.54 9.00
C LEU A 119 4.29 14.12 7.99
N VAL A 120 3.79 15.04 7.15
CA VAL A 120 2.92 14.68 6.03
C VAL A 120 3.67 13.74 5.09
N ARG A 121 4.93 14.06 4.73
CA ARG A 121 5.72 13.20 3.86
C ARG A 121 6.01 11.86 4.53
N GLU A 122 6.38 11.88 5.82
CA GLU A 122 6.73 10.66 6.56
C GLU A 122 5.52 9.71 6.68
N PHE A 123 4.32 10.24 6.92
CA PHE A 123 3.10 9.43 6.88
C PHE A 123 2.91 8.75 5.51
N PHE A 124 3.06 9.50 4.41
CA PHE A 124 2.88 8.97 3.06
C PHE A 124 3.96 7.95 2.69
N GLN A 125 5.20 8.16 3.18
CA GLN A 125 6.31 7.24 3.01
C GLN A 125 5.98 5.92 3.71
N ALA A 126 5.69 5.99 5.02
CA ALA A 126 5.31 4.84 5.82
C ALA A 126 4.12 4.08 5.21
N PHE A 127 3.07 4.81 4.81
CA PHE A 127 1.88 4.23 4.19
C PHE A 127 2.19 3.51 2.87
N ALA A 128 2.86 4.17 1.93
CA ALA A 128 3.13 3.59 0.61
C ALA A 128 4.05 2.36 0.70
N MET A 129 5.06 2.42 1.58
CA MET A 129 5.97 1.30 1.80
C MET A 129 5.23 0.08 2.34
N ASN A 130 4.35 0.29 3.33
CA ASN A 130 3.70 -0.81 4.04
C ASN A 130 2.42 -1.31 3.35
N ALA A 131 1.77 -0.48 2.53
CA ALA A 131 0.68 -0.91 1.66
C ALA A 131 1.18 -1.70 0.44
N GLY A 132 2.48 -1.65 0.15
CA GLY A 132 3.09 -2.29 -1.02
C GLY A 132 2.57 -1.68 -2.32
N ILE A 133 2.44 -0.35 -2.38
CA ILE A 133 1.93 0.39 -3.53
C ILE A 133 2.99 1.34 -4.09
N THR A 134 2.85 1.66 -5.36
CA THR A 134 3.57 2.78 -5.97
C THR A 134 2.67 4.00 -5.93
N LEU A 135 3.11 5.04 -5.22
CA LEU A 135 2.33 6.25 -4.98
C LEU A 135 3.11 7.48 -5.45
N HIS A 136 2.43 8.34 -6.22
CA HIS A 136 2.94 9.63 -6.65
C HIS A 136 2.01 10.71 -6.12
N VAL A 137 2.60 11.70 -5.44
CA VAL A 137 1.90 12.86 -4.88
C VAL A 137 2.65 14.10 -5.32
N GLU A 138 1.94 15.04 -5.94
CA GLU A 138 2.49 16.31 -6.39
C GLU A 138 1.49 17.41 -6.13
N THR A 139 1.94 18.52 -5.56
CA THR A 139 1.12 19.73 -5.46
C THR A 139 1.55 20.68 -6.56
N LEU A 140 0.66 20.92 -7.52
CA LEU A 140 0.95 21.74 -8.70
C LEU A 140 1.09 23.21 -8.32
N TYR A 141 0.23 23.66 -7.42
CA TYR A 141 0.25 24.99 -6.82
C TYR A 141 -0.60 25.00 -5.56
N GLY A 142 -0.35 25.95 -4.67
CA GLY A 142 -1.01 26.11 -3.37
C GLY A 142 -0.20 27.02 -2.47
N GLU A 143 -0.87 27.72 -1.57
CA GLU A 143 -0.24 28.70 -0.67
C GLU A 143 -0.45 28.31 0.79
N ASN A 144 -1.66 27.88 1.13
CA ASN A 144 -2.02 27.49 2.48
C ASN A 144 -1.59 26.04 2.77
N ALA A 145 -0.73 25.85 3.76
CA ALA A 145 -0.22 24.52 4.14
C ALA A 145 -1.33 23.54 4.58
N HIS A 146 -2.41 24.03 5.21
CA HIS A 146 -3.58 23.22 5.54
C HIS A 146 -4.25 22.71 4.26
N HIS A 147 -4.51 23.60 3.29
CA HIS A 147 -5.16 23.24 2.03
C HIS A 147 -4.31 22.25 1.23
N ILE A 148 -2.99 22.43 1.23
CA ILE A 148 -2.02 21.48 0.65
C ILE A 148 -2.14 20.10 1.29
N ALA A 149 -2.05 20.01 2.62
CA ALA A 149 -2.14 18.74 3.34
C ALA A 149 -3.51 18.06 3.09
N GLU A 150 -4.59 18.80 3.26
CA GLU A 150 -5.95 18.30 3.06
C GLU A 150 -6.18 17.81 1.62
N SER A 151 -5.65 18.55 0.63
CA SER A 151 -5.71 18.18 -0.77
C SER A 151 -5.02 16.83 -1.04
N VAL A 152 -3.81 16.63 -0.50
CA VAL A 152 -3.10 15.36 -0.73
C VAL A 152 -3.76 14.17 -0.02
N PHE A 153 -4.28 14.33 1.20
CA PHE A 153 -4.98 13.27 1.92
C PHE A 153 -6.30 12.88 1.26
N LYS A 154 -7.10 13.88 0.85
CA LYS A 154 -8.34 13.63 0.09
C LYS A 154 -8.05 13.00 -1.28
N GLY A 155 -6.96 13.42 -1.93
CA GLY A 155 -6.51 12.87 -3.20
C GLY A 155 -6.07 11.41 -3.09
N LEU A 156 -5.33 11.07 -2.03
CA LEU A 156 -4.99 9.68 -1.69
C LEU A 156 -6.25 8.85 -1.48
N ALA A 157 -7.19 9.34 -0.69
CA ALA A 157 -8.43 8.63 -0.38
C ALA A 157 -9.25 8.30 -1.64
N ARG A 158 -9.47 9.29 -2.50
CA ARG A 158 -10.28 9.11 -3.72
C ARG A 158 -9.56 8.28 -4.79
N SER A 159 -8.25 8.44 -4.94
CA SER A 159 -7.47 7.63 -5.89
C SER A 159 -7.40 6.17 -5.43
N LEU A 160 -7.14 5.92 -4.14
CA LEU A 160 -7.18 4.57 -3.57
C LEU A 160 -8.57 3.94 -3.75
N ARG A 161 -9.66 4.66 -3.45
CA ARG A 161 -11.04 4.17 -3.66
C ARG A 161 -11.27 3.69 -5.10
N LYS A 162 -10.79 4.44 -6.09
CA LYS A 162 -10.89 4.05 -7.50
C LYS A 162 -10.02 2.83 -7.79
N ALA A 163 -8.78 2.80 -7.30
CA ALA A 163 -7.84 1.72 -7.57
C ALA A 163 -8.26 0.38 -6.96
N VAL A 164 -8.90 0.40 -5.78
CA VAL A 164 -9.42 -0.82 -5.12
C VAL A 164 -10.80 -1.25 -5.61
N ALA A 165 -11.48 -0.42 -6.42
CA ALA A 165 -12.80 -0.74 -6.94
C ALA A 165 -12.72 -1.96 -7.87
N ILE A 166 -13.72 -2.83 -7.78
CA ILE A 166 -13.83 -3.97 -8.70
C ILE A 166 -14.19 -3.45 -10.10
N ASP A 167 -13.35 -3.77 -11.08
CA ASP A 167 -13.64 -3.54 -12.48
C ASP A 167 -14.38 -4.77 -13.06
N PRO A 168 -15.66 -4.64 -13.45
CA PRO A 168 -16.41 -5.76 -14.02
C PRO A 168 -15.82 -6.28 -15.34
N ARG A 169 -14.95 -5.51 -16.02
CA ARG A 169 -14.29 -5.92 -17.28
C ARG A 169 -13.01 -6.73 -17.06
N GLU A 170 -12.43 -6.64 -15.86
CA GLU A 170 -11.28 -7.46 -15.48
C GLU A 170 -11.68 -8.92 -15.21
N ASP A 171 -12.96 -9.20 -14.96
CA ASP A 171 -13.53 -10.55 -14.77
C ASP A 171 -12.75 -11.38 -13.72
N GLY A 172 -12.39 -10.74 -12.62
CA GLY A 172 -11.68 -11.39 -11.52
C GLY A 172 -10.25 -11.84 -11.87
N ARG A 173 -9.66 -11.36 -12.97
CA ARG A 173 -8.24 -11.58 -13.28
C ARG A 173 -7.35 -10.79 -12.33
N VAL A 174 -6.14 -11.27 -12.13
CA VAL A 174 -5.09 -10.46 -11.49
C VAL A 174 -4.59 -9.50 -12.56
N PRO A 175 -4.69 -8.17 -12.37
CA PRO A 175 -4.31 -7.19 -13.38
C PRO A 175 -2.78 -7.06 -13.47
N LEU A 176 -2.06 -8.14 -13.79
CA LEU A 176 -0.60 -8.22 -13.93
C LEU A 176 -0.25 -9.00 -15.21
N HIS A 177 0.70 -8.49 -16.01
CA HIS A 177 1.17 -9.18 -17.22
C HIS A 177 1.77 -10.57 -16.95
N GLN A 178 2.27 -10.81 -15.74
CA GLN A 178 2.94 -12.07 -15.38
C GLN A 178 1.99 -13.11 -14.74
N GLY A 179 0.71 -12.80 -14.49
CA GLY A 179 -0.26 -13.75 -13.94
C GLY A 179 0.02 -14.24 -12.50
N ILE A 180 1.13 -13.82 -11.89
CA ILE A 180 1.53 -14.17 -10.54
C ILE A 180 1.07 -13.06 -9.60
N ALA A 181 0.06 -13.32 -8.78
CA ALA A 181 -0.11 -12.55 -7.55
C ALA A 181 1.18 -12.75 -6.75
N LEU A 182 1.95 -11.67 -6.52
CA LEU A 182 3.12 -11.71 -5.66
C LEU A 182 2.67 -12.32 -4.33
N ARG A 183 3.11 -13.55 -4.06
CA ARG A 183 2.74 -14.24 -2.83
C ARG A 183 3.17 -13.38 -1.65
N PRO A 184 2.43 -13.39 -0.53
CA PRO A 184 2.98 -12.92 0.72
C PRO A 184 4.32 -13.64 0.94
N PHE A 185 5.30 -12.93 1.49
CA PHE A 185 6.59 -13.49 1.86
C PHE A 185 6.35 -14.67 2.83
N GLU A 186 6.23 -15.89 2.29
CA GLU A 186 6.18 -17.12 3.07
C GLU A 186 7.61 -17.42 3.48
N GLU A 187 7.90 -17.27 4.77
CA GLU A 187 9.11 -17.78 5.41
C GLU A 187 9.31 -19.25 4.99
N GLU A 188 10.48 -19.55 4.44
CA GLU A 188 10.81 -20.86 3.87
C GLU A 188 10.50 -21.97 4.88
N ARG A 189 9.42 -22.72 4.63
CA ARG A 189 9.07 -23.91 5.39
C ARG A 189 10.11 -24.99 5.14
N GLY A 190 10.99 -25.19 6.10
CA GLY A 190 11.78 -26.42 6.24
C GLY A 190 10.86 -27.65 6.24
N CYS A 191 11.26 -28.64 5.45
CA CYS A 191 10.53 -29.86 5.15
C CYS A 191 10.42 -30.80 6.37
N GLY A 192 9.24 -31.37 6.62
CA GLY A 192 9.02 -32.50 7.53
C GLY A 192 7.62 -33.12 7.33
N PRO A 193 7.47 -34.46 7.25
CA PRO A 193 6.23 -35.09 6.83
C PRO A 193 5.32 -35.36 8.02
N THR A 194 4.31 -34.52 8.21
CA THR A 194 3.13 -34.88 9.01
C THR A 194 1.88 -34.34 8.33
N ARG A 195 1.06 -35.26 7.83
CA ARG A 195 -0.28 -34.97 7.30
C ARG A 195 -1.13 -34.40 8.43
N CYS A 196 -1.26 -33.08 8.48
CA CYS A 196 -2.35 -32.42 9.18
C CYS A 196 -3.38 -31.98 8.13
N THR A 197 -4.42 -32.79 7.93
CA THR A 197 -5.60 -32.41 7.15
C THR A 197 -6.39 -31.37 7.94
N PHE A 198 -6.32 -30.10 7.54
CA PHE A 198 -7.30 -29.08 7.95
C PHE A 198 -8.43 -29.01 6.91
N PRO A 199 -9.69 -28.84 7.34
CA PRO A 199 -10.82 -28.76 6.42
C PRO A 199 -10.70 -27.52 5.52
N ARG A 200 -10.87 -27.73 4.21
CA ARG A 200 -10.98 -26.65 3.21
C ARG A 200 -12.14 -25.73 3.61
N ALA A 201 -11.84 -24.45 3.84
CA ALA A 201 -12.87 -23.41 3.84
C ALA A 201 -13.53 -23.37 2.45
N ARG A 202 -14.82 -23.71 2.39
CA ARG A 202 -15.63 -23.49 1.19
C ARG A 202 -15.95 -22.00 1.12
N PHE A 203 -15.33 -21.29 0.18
CA PHE A 203 -15.83 -19.99 -0.25
C PHE A 203 -17.06 -20.21 -1.12
N GLY A 204 -18.24 -19.97 -0.55
CA GLY A 204 -19.47 -19.84 -1.31
C GLY A 204 -19.53 -18.45 -1.92
N VAL A 205 -19.60 -18.37 -3.26
CA VAL A 205 -19.88 -17.12 -3.97
C VAL A 205 -21.39 -16.89 -3.92
N THR A 206 -21.85 -16.07 -2.99
CA THR A 206 -23.17 -15.44 -3.09
C THR A 206 -23.00 -14.11 -3.82
N ARG A 207 -23.82 -13.89 -4.85
CA ARG A 207 -23.87 -12.63 -5.60
C ARG A 207 -24.16 -11.48 -4.62
N GLY A 208 -23.19 -10.58 -4.45
CA GLY A 208 -23.39 -9.29 -3.79
C GLY A 208 -22.44 -9.06 -2.62
N ARG A 209 -21.40 -8.26 -2.87
CA ARG A 209 -20.48 -7.64 -1.90
C ARG A 209 -19.45 -8.58 -1.24
N TRP A 210 -18.22 -8.52 -1.76
CA TRP A 210 -17.04 -9.01 -1.04
C TRP A 210 -16.77 -8.02 0.09
N ASN A 211 -16.79 -8.46 1.34
CA ASN A 211 -16.54 -7.61 2.50
C ASN A 211 -15.05 -7.71 2.87
N ARG A 212 -14.25 -6.68 2.56
CA ARG A 212 -12.79 -6.65 2.83
C ARG A 212 -12.47 -5.90 4.14
N ARG A 213 -13.01 -6.39 5.25
CA ARG A 213 -12.74 -5.88 6.60
C ARG A 213 -11.59 -6.63 7.27
N ILE A 214 -10.58 -5.92 7.77
CA ILE A 214 -9.47 -6.52 8.53
C ILE A 214 -9.07 -5.63 9.72
N SER A 215 -8.64 -6.27 10.82
CA SER A 215 -8.06 -5.64 12.01
C SER A 215 -6.60 -6.06 12.19
N CYS A 216 -5.68 -5.10 12.32
CA CYS A 216 -4.30 -5.32 12.71
C CYS A 216 -4.09 -4.87 14.16
N ALA A 217 -3.63 -5.81 15.00
CA ALA A 217 -3.13 -5.52 16.34
C ALA A 217 -1.63 -5.84 16.34
N THR A 218 -0.78 -4.82 16.56
CA THR A 218 0.64 -5.06 16.81
C THR A 218 0.79 -5.54 18.25
N ALA A 219 1.17 -6.80 18.44
CA ALA A 219 1.39 -7.39 19.75
C ALA A 219 2.62 -6.75 20.42
N SER A 220 2.40 -6.00 21.49
CA SER A 220 3.45 -5.53 22.38
C SER A 220 3.87 -6.65 23.35
N ARG A 221 5.13 -7.08 23.21
CA ARG A 221 6.05 -7.71 24.19
C ARG A 221 5.48 -8.70 25.21
N GLY A 222 5.90 -9.96 25.06
CA GLY A 222 5.88 -11.00 26.09
C GLY A 222 6.70 -12.20 25.63
N ALA A 223 8.03 -12.09 25.64
CA ALA A 223 8.91 -13.21 25.35
C ALA A 223 8.98 -14.15 26.58
N PRO A 224 8.70 -15.46 26.45
CA PRO A 224 9.14 -16.44 27.42
C PRO A 224 10.64 -16.70 27.25
N SER A 225 11.34 -16.87 28.37
CA SER A 225 12.77 -17.12 28.48
C SER A 225 13.24 -18.37 27.72
N PRO A 226 14.48 -18.39 27.19
CA PRO A 226 15.04 -19.57 26.56
C PRO A 226 15.70 -20.44 27.63
N SER A 227 14.96 -21.39 28.19
CA SER A 227 15.56 -22.47 28.97
C SER A 227 14.92 -23.82 28.62
N ARG A 228 15.33 -24.37 27.48
CA ARG A 228 15.50 -25.80 27.17
C ARG A 228 15.81 -25.94 25.68
N CYS A 229 16.56 -26.98 25.34
CA CYS A 229 17.05 -27.33 24.00
C CYS A 229 18.35 -26.64 23.56
N CYS A 230 19.45 -26.95 24.27
CA CYS A 230 20.74 -27.16 23.62
C CYS A 230 21.41 -28.36 24.29
N GLY A 231 21.40 -29.49 23.59
CA GLY A 231 22.18 -30.67 23.90
C GLY A 231 22.59 -31.28 22.57
N SER A 232 23.90 -31.36 22.35
CA SER A 232 24.60 -32.08 21.27
C SER A 232 24.38 -31.58 19.83
N CYS A 233 25.34 -30.78 19.35
CA CYS A 233 26.02 -31.05 18.08
C CYS A 233 27.41 -30.41 18.13
N ALA A 234 28.42 -31.28 18.20
CA ALA A 234 29.82 -30.95 18.23
C ALA A 234 30.33 -30.49 16.85
N THR A 235 31.24 -29.52 16.89
CA THR A 235 32.41 -29.32 16.00
C THR A 235 32.41 -30.02 14.63
N ALA A 236 32.36 -29.24 13.56
CA ALA A 236 33.13 -29.52 12.34
C ALA A 236 33.36 -28.24 11.53
N SER A 237 34.63 -27.86 11.49
CA SER A 237 35.29 -26.86 10.63
C SER A 237 35.13 -27.15 9.14
N GLY A 238 35.09 -26.10 8.32
CA GLY A 238 35.45 -26.20 6.90
C GLY A 238 34.87 -25.12 6.00
N SER A 239 35.65 -24.08 5.69
CA SER A 239 35.49 -23.32 4.45
C SER A 239 35.88 -24.20 3.26
N PRO A 240 35.32 -23.99 2.05
CA PRO A 240 36.08 -23.15 1.14
C PRO A 240 35.24 -22.26 0.20
N ARG A 241 35.93 -21.23 -0.27
CA ARG A 241 35.61 -20.32 -1.37
C ARG A 241 35.12 -21.08 -2.62
N SER A 242 34.12 -20.53 -3.30
CA SER A 242 34.09 -20.55 -4.77
C SER A 242 33.28 -19.38 -5.32
N SER A 243 33.97 -18.63 -6.18
CA SER A 243 33.49 -17.53 -7.01
C SER A 243 32.78 -18.09 -8.24
N CYS A 244 31.51 -17.72 -8.46
CA CYS A 244 30.82 -18.01 -9.72
C CYS A 244 30.98 -16.86 -10.70
N TRP A 245 31.54 -17.20 -11.85
CA TRP A 245 31.80 -16.38 -13.02
C TRP A 245 30.51 -15.94 -13.72
N TRP A 246 30.49 -14.68 -14.17
CA TRP A 246 29.52 -14.16 -15.14
C TRP A 246 29.98 -14.53 -16.55
N GLY A 247 29.29 -15.47 -17.19
CA GLY A 247 29.44 -15.77 -18.61
C GLY A 247 28.53 -14.85 -19.43
N SER A 248 29.13 -13.85 -20.08
CA SER A 248 28.47 -13.01 -21.09
C SER A 248 28.40 -13.77 -22.42
N SER A 249 27.22 -13.91 -23.01
CA SER A 249 27.05 -14.31 -24.42
C SER A 249 26.36 -13.19 -25.19
N PRO A 250 26.95 -12.67 -26.28
CA PRO A 250 26.32 -11.68 -27.14
C PRO A 250 25.48 -12.37 -28.23
N LEU A 251 24.16 -12.14 -28.22
CA LEU A 251 23.27 -12.52 -29.31
C LEU A 251 23.37 -11.50 -30.46
N HIS A 252 23.95 -11.93 -31.58
CA HIS A 252 23.92 -11.24 -32.87
C HIS A 252 22.51 -11.24 -33.46
N TRP A 253 22.01 -10.06 -33.83
CA TRP A 253 20.77 -9.88 -34.59
C TRP A 253 21.10 -9.87 -36.09
N ARG A 254 20.55 -10.81 -36.88
CA ARG A 254 20.50 -10.74 -38.35
C ARG A 254 19.03 -10.60 -38.76
N GLY A 255 18.74 -9.54 -39.52
CA GLY A 255 17.40 -9.24 -40.03
C GLY A 255 16.96 -10.12 -41.20
N GLY A 256 15.64 -10.21 -41.39
CA GLY A 256 15.03 -10.93 -42.51
C GLY A 256 13.49 -10.88 -42.55
N ARG A 257 12.97 -9.83 -43.20
CA ARG A 257 11.72 -9.67 -44.00
C ARG A 257 10.41 -10.42 -43.67
N SER A 258 9.37 -9.56 -43.56
CA SER A 258 8.01 -9.58 -44.16
C SER A 258 6.96 -10.60 -43.74
N ALA A 259 5.82 -10.10 -43.23
CA ALA A 259 4.47 -10.40 -43.74
C ALA A 259 3.42 -9.36 -43.27
N SER A 260 2.77 -8.73 -44.26
CA SER A 260 1.38 -8.22 -44.36
C SER A 260 0.62 -7.59 -43.17
N ARG A 261 0.16 -6.34 -43.40
CA ARG A 261 -0.90 -5.59 -42.69
C ARG A 261 -2.30 -6.23 -42.82
N PRO A 262 -3.27 -5.75 -42.02
CA PRO A 262 -4.30 -4.90 -42.63
C PRO A 262 -4.51 -3.54 -41.93
N SER A 263 -4.93 -2.59 -42.75
CA SER A 263 -5.20 -1.18 -42.50
C SER A 263 -6.50 -0.90 -41.76
N LEU A 264 -6.51 0.11 -40.88
CA LEU A 264 -7.73 0.81 -40.47
C LEU A 264 -7.55 2.33 -40.67
N ARG A 265 -8.47 2.89 -41.46
CA ARG A 265 -8.62 4.31 -41.82
C ARG A 265 -9.01 5.13 -40.59
N TRP A 266 -8.42 6.31 -40.47
CA TRP A 266 -8.94 7.42 -39.68
C TRP A 266 -9.71 8.37 -40.60
N SER A 267 -10.92 8.75 -40.21
CA SER A 267 -11.62 9.92 -40.75
C SER A 267 -12.02 10.80 -39.58
N SER A 268 -11.40 11.97 -39.53
CA SER A 268 -11.78 13.12 -38.71
C SER A 268 -13.05 13.76 -39.28
N GLN A 269 -14.01 14.10 -38.42
CA GLN A 269 -14.98 15.15 -38.70
C GLN A 269 -15.20 15.97 -37.44
N CYS A 270 -14.76 17.21 -37.52
CA CYS A 270 -15.21 18.32 -36.70
C CYS A 270 -16.68 18.60 -37.00
N TRP A 271 -17.45 18.85 -35.94
CA TRP A 271 -18.52 19.85 -35.88
C TRP A 271 -18.48 20.45 -34.48
#